data_AF-F4JHU9-F1
#
_entry.id   AF-F4JHU9-F1
#
_cell.length_a   1.000
_cell.length_b   1.000
_cell.length_c   1.000
_cell.angle_alpha   90.00
_cell.angle_beta   90.00
_cell.angle_gamma   90.00
#
_symmetry.space_group_name_H-M   'P 1'
#
loop_
_entity.id
_entity.type
_entity.pdbx_description
1 polymer ?
#
loop_
_entity_poly.entity_id
_entity_poly.type
_entity_poly.pdbx_seq_one_letter_code
_entity_poly.pdbx_strand_id
1 'polypeptide(L)'
;MDAPNPKRPCLVPLGTSSIENPCSLPIAPDFNQSNIDLTISSFLSLSDLPLFSLPLSIGCSFDRVLDNVIPSIAGTSRDEFDQDRFLDRTLQLASLLYKSTKRCIRKRATLQNSTSWPLLPELTIKVFSMLDTKSLMQASACCTMFNKCAMDRVCYSHIDLTTAAEDVDNGVVCVMIHRAGKELRSLKLGSISSSAEPTTSLLTRSCLTPLTFNHGFTGGHLRSLHLYHLRMIDCGSLSPVLSACLNLTDLKIVGLISGSRDNPLEQLGLLTRNCRLIEHLFIEIYGAAGLITDSSLLEFAANCPNLSSISLLGFLLNDAILQKLIKGFRRLKHINLSSSPEISGCFFRGLELCGKDSPLETLILRDCYILKESEVLLFLNSLLAGDFKYIRLIDVSNVDGLVCDGGNRTFEPRFPIEELKKQRSNVTFVAIFESQSSLSSSSSGEVYSDGTSSWTSNYNSAEEEHDNDLDSHPSGKRCSKPKFPLEELNKERPGLTFVAEFRSPSPSESDVRSPSPSSSSDSSSSSDSSSSSSSGESSDESGTEEEEDED
;
A
#
# COMPACT_ATOMS: atom_id res chain seq x y z
N MET A 1 -46.33 -14.56 37.08
CA MET A 1 -46.14 -13.42 37.97
C MET A 1 -44.79 -12.81 37.68
N ASP A 2 -44.63 -11.56 37.29
CA ASP A 2 -45.41 -10.62 36.51
C ASP A 2 -44.37 -9.55 36.15
N ALA A 3 -44.47 -8.97 34.95
CA ALA A 3 -43.70 -7.79 34.59
C ALA A 3 -43.94 -6.65 35.60
N PRO A 4 -43.03 -5.67 35.67
CA PRO A 4 -43.50 -4.38 35.20
C PRO A 4 -42.45 -3.59 34.43
N ASN A 5 -42.81 -3.29 33.19
CA ASN A 5 -42.60 -1.96 32.63
C ASN A 5 -43.84 -1.13 33.04
N PRO A 6 -43.70 0.16 33.39
CA PRO A 6 -44.18 1.14 32.42
C PRO A 6 -43.37 2.45 32.39
N LYS A 7 -43.03 2.86 31.16
CA LYS A 7 -43.22 4.19 30.58
C LYS A 7 -43.08 5.39 31.54
N ARG A 8 -41.95 6.09 31.44
CA ARG A 8 -41.91 7.56 31.60
C ARG A 8 -41.40 8.23 30.32
N PRO A 9 -41.96 9.38 29.94
CA PRO A 9 -41.70 10.02 28.66
C PRO A 9 -40.35 10.73 28.69
N CYS A 10 -39.51 10.53 27.67
CA CYS A 10 -38.37 11.41 27.43
C CYS A 10 -38.89 12.80 27.06
N LEU A 11 -38.69 13.73 27.99
CA LEU A 11 -38.70 15.17 27.73
C LEU A 11 -37.66 15.47 26.65
N VAL A 12 -38.14 16.04 25.54
CA VAL A 12 -37.34 16.68 24.50
C VAL A 12 -36.53 17.80 25.16
N PRO A 13 -35.18 17.80 25.11
CA PRO A 13 -34.44 19.02 25.29
C PRO A 13 -34.57 19.81 24.00
N LEU A 14 -35.46 20.80 23.99
CA LEU A 14 -35.44 21.87 23.01
C LEU A 14 -34.20 22.71 23.30
N GLY A 15 -33.06 22.26 22.78
CA GLY A 15 -31.76 22.91 22.92
C GLY A 15 -31.14 23.05 21.55
N THR A 16 -31.43 24.16 20.89
CA THR A 16 -30.71 24.62 19.70
C THR A 16 -29.24 24.84 20.07
N SER A 17 -28.40 23.82 19.91
CA SER A 17 -26.95 24.00 19.92
C SER A 17 -26.54 24.58 18.57
N SER A 18 -26.23 25.87 18.58
CA SER A 18 -25.56 26.60 17.51
C SER A 18 -24.40 25.78 16.96
N ILE A 19 -24.52 25.34 15.71
CA ILE A 19 -23.38 24.84 14.95
C ILE A 19 -22.50 26.06 14.68
N GLU A 20 -21.32 26.09 15.30
CA GLU A 20 -20.28 27.06 15.01
C GLU A 20 -19.96 27.04 13.50
N ASN A 21 -20.21 28.17 12.85
CA ASN A 21 -19.79 28.44 11.47
C ASN A 21 -18.26 28.59 11.45
N PRO A 22 -17.51 27.82 10.64
CA PRO A 22 -16.10 28.09 10.40
C PRO A 22 -15.99 29.19 9.33
N CYS A 23 -16.41 30.41 9.66
CA CYS A 23 -16.18 31.64 8.89
C CYS A 23 -16.61 32.85 9.73
N SER A 24 -15.95 33.12 10.84
CA SER A 24 -16.06 34.40 11.54
C SER A 24 -14.78 35.20 11.33
N LEU A 25 -14.65 35.79 10.14
CA LEU A 25 -13.79 36.96 9.94
C LEU A 25 -14.55 38.20 10.46
N PRO A 26 -13.85 39.29 10.85
CA PRO A 26 -14.47 40.43 11.50
C PRO A 26 -15.53 41.05 10.60
N ILE A 27 -16.78 41.05 11.04
CA ILE A 27 -17.90 41.70 10.37
C ILE A 27 -17.63 43.21 10.39
N ALA A 28 -17.55 43.83 9.22
CA ALA A 28 -17.51 45.29 9.13
C ALA A 28 -18.80 45.87 9.76
N PRO A 29 -18.70 46.91 10.61
CA PRO A 29 -19.87 47.56 11.17
C PRO A 29 -20.70 48.10 9.98
N ASP A 30 -22.00 47.77 9.94
CA ASP A 30 -22.98 48.04 8.87
C ASP A 30 -23.27 46.93 7.83
N PHE A 31 -22.70 45.72 7.96
CA PHE A 31 -23.06 44.61 7.06
C PHE A 31 -24.40 43.94 7.44
N ASN A 32 -25.50 44.37 6.81
CA ASN A 32 -26.83 43.85 7.09
C ASN A 32 -27.16 42.59 6.25
N GLN A 33 -26.67 41.43 6.72
CA GLN A 33 -26.84 40.11 6.08
C GLN A 33 -28.29 39.80 5.67
N SER A 34 -29.27 40.24 6.46
CA SER A 34 -30.70 40.00 6.23
C SER A 34 -31.23 40.60 4.92
N ASN A 35 -30.75 41.79 4.53
CA ASN A 35 -31.17 42.46 3.29
C ASN A 35 -30.61 41.77 2.04
N ILE A 36 -29.39 41.22 2.16
CA ILE A 36 -28.74 40.47 1.08
C ILE A 36 -29.49 39.15 0.85
N ASP A 37 -29.83 38.44 1.93
CA ASP A 37 -30.57 37.18 1.85
C ASP A 37 -31.96 37.37 1.22
N LEU A 38 -32.67 38.45 1.56
CA LEU A 38 -33.95 38.81 0.94
C LEU A 38 -33.83 39.12 -0.55
N THR A 39 -32.76 39.82 -0.95
CA THR A 39 -32.49 40.15 -2.36
C THR A 39 -32.23 38.87 -3.17
N ILE A 40 -31.40 37.97 -2.64
CA ILE A 40 -31.10 36.67 -3.27
C ILE A 40 -32.37 35.81 -3.33
N SER A 41 -33.17 35.75 -2.26
CA SER A 41 -34.43 35.00 -2.24
C SER A 41 -35.41 35.51 -3.28
N SER A 42 -35.54 36.82 -3.42
CA SER A 42 -36.42 37.45 -4.42
C SER A 42 -35.95 37.11 -5.84
N PHE A 43 -34.65 37.19 -6.10
CA PHE A 43 -34.04 36.83 -7.37
C PHE A 43 -34.29 35.36 -7.75
N LEU A 44 -34.10 34.43 -6.81
CA LEU A 44 -34.34 33.00 -7.06
C LEU A 44 -35.82 32.67 -7.28
N SER A 45 -36.73 33.46 -6.70
CA SER A 45 -38.18 33.29 -6.85
C SER A 45 -38.72 33.83 -8.18
N LEU A 46 -37.92 34.57 -8.96
CA LEU A 46 -38.33 35.08 -10.28
C LEU A 46 -38.65 33.97 -11.28
N SER A 47 -38.09 32.78 -11.10
CA SER A 47 -38.31 31.61 -11.95
C SER A 47 -39.70 30.97 -11.79
N ASP A 48 -40.42 31.26 -10.69
CA ASP A 48 -41.76 30.70 -10.42
C ASP A 48 -42.89 31.48 -11.12
N LEU A 49 -42.56 32.57 -11.84
CA LEU A 49 -43.52 33.37 -12.58
C LEU A 49 -43.78 32.78 -13.99
N PRO A 50 -45.05 32.59 -14.41
CA PRO A 50 -45.40 31.88 -15.64
C PRO A 50 -44.84 32.52 -16.94
N LEU A 51 -44.48 33.81 -16.91
CA LEU A 51 -43.86 34.55 -18.03
C LEU A 51 -42.36 34.25 -18.25
N PHE A 52 -41.68 33.60 -17.29
CA PHE A 52 -40.25 33.26 -17.36
C PHE A 52 -39.97 31.75 -17.53
N SER A 53 -40.99 31.01 -17.94
CA SER A 53 -40.94 29.55 -18.13
C SER A 53 -40.03 29.06 -19.27
N LEU A 54 -39.46 29.98 -20.08
CA LEU A 54 -38.48 29.66 -21.12
C LEU A 54 -37.08 30.18 -20.73
N PRO A 55 -36.05 29.32 -20.61
CA PRO A 55 -34.68 29.70 -20.22
C PRO A 55 -34.07 30.85 -21.03
N LEU A 56 -34.53 31.00 -22.28
CA LEU A 56 -34.10 32.05 -23.21
C LEU A 56 -34.53 33.46 -22.78
N SER A 57 -35.68 33.61 -22.12
CA SER A 57 -36.23 34.93 -21.74
C SER A 57 -35.49 35.58 -20.57
N ILE A 58 -35.04 34.77 -19.61
CA ILE A 58 -34.24 35.25 -18.49
C ILE A 58 -32.79 35.51 -18.90
N GLY A 59 -32.23 34.69 -19.80
CA GLY A 59 -30.90 34.92 -20.41
C GLY A 59 -30.80 36.29 -21.06
N CYS A 60 -31.73 36.63 -21.96
CA CYS A 60 -31.75 37.96 -22.61
C CYS A 60 -31.93 39.12 -21.61
N SER A 61 -32.54 38.87 -20.45
CA SER A 61 -32.67 39.89 -19.40
C SER A 61 -31.34 40.09 -18.66
N PHE A 62 -30.56 39.04 -18.43
CA PHE A 62 -29.19 39.16 -17.91
C PHE A 62 -28.30 39.93 -18.88
N ASP A 63 -28.32 39.54 -20.17
CA ASP A 63 -27.51 40.17 -21.21
C ASP A 63 -27.81 41.67 -21.28
N ARG A 64 -29.10 42.05 -21.38
CA ARG A 64 -29.52 43.46 -21.40
C ARG A 64 -29.12 44.24 -20.15
N VAL A 65 -29.17 43.62 -18.96
CA VAL A 65 -28.78 44.31 -17.72
C VAL A 65 -27.26 44.51 -17.66
N LEU A 66 -26.48 43.50 -18.04
CA LEU A 66 -25.03 43.62 -18.12
C LEU A 66 -24.62 44.66 -19.17
N ASP A 67 -25.22 44.62 -20.36
CA ASP A 67 -24.99 45.58 -21.45
C ASP A 67 -25.38 47.02 -21.08
N ASN A 68 -26.31 47.22 -20.13
CA ASN A 68 -26.70 48.55 -19.66
C ASN A 68 -25.81 49.08 -18.51
N VAL A 69 -25.27 48.18 -17.66
CA VAL A 69 -24.45 48.56 -16.49
C VAL A 69 -22.99 48.77 -16.88
N ILE A 70 -22.46 48.01 -17.85
CA ILE A 70 -21.08 48.14 -18.34
C ILE A 70 -20.78 49.56 -18.89
N PRO A 71 -21.68 50.20 -19.69
CA PRO A 71 -21.49 51.57 -20.15
C PRO A 71 -21.75 52.63 -19.06
N SER A 72 -22.63 52.36 -18.09
CA SER A 72 -22.94 53.32 -17.02
C SER A 72 -21.79 53.51 -16.03
N ILE A 73 -20.92 52.50 -15.88
CA ILE A 73 -19.70 52.55 -15.06
C ILE A 73 -18.60 53.34 -15.79
N ALA A 74 -18.53 53.24 -17.12
CA ALA A 74 -17.59 53.97 -17.98
C ALA A 74 -17.89 55.48 -18.10
N GLY A 75 -19.10 55.92 -17.74
CA GLY A 75 -19.47 57.34 -17.74
C GLY A 75 -18.77 58.19 -16.67
N THR A 76 -18.05 57.56 -15.73
CA THR A 76 -17.41 58.23 -14.58
C THR A 76 -15.90 58.03 -14.46
N SER A 77 -15.30 57.02 -15.09
CA SER A 77 -13.84 56.85 -15.18
C SER A 77 -13.48 56.25 -16.54
N ARG A 78 -12.42 56.78 -17.16
CA ARG A 78 -11.96 56.40 -18.50
C ARG A 78 -10.99 55.20 -18.44
N ASP A 79 -11.25 54.24 -17.56
CA ASP A 79 -10.39 53.08 -17.31
C ASP A 79 -11.13 51.77 -17.63
N GLU A 80 -10.67 51.05 -18.66
CA GLU A 80 -11.12 49.68 -19.01
C GLU A 80 -11.00 48.71 -17.82
N PHE A 81 -10.08 49.00 -16.88
CA PHE A 81 -9.83 48.24 -15.68
C PHE A 81 -11.04 48.11 -14.73
N ASP A 82 -11.93 49.11 -14.70
CA ASP A 82 -13.12 49.10 -13.84
C ASP A 82 -14.25 48.20 -14.40
N GLN A 83 -14.30 48.04 -15.73
CA GLN A 83 -15.24 47.13 -16.40
C GLN A 83 -14.84 45.67 -16.19
N ASP A 84 -13.57 45.34 -16.41
CA ASP A 84 -13.04 44.00 -16.19
C ASP A 84 -13.25 43.55 -14.73
N ARG A 85 -13.03 44.45 -13.78
CA ARG A 85 -13.28 44.20 -12.36
C ARG A 85 -14.75 43.91 -12.05
N PHE A 86 -15.69 44.55 -12.76
CA PHE A 86 -17.13 44.31 -12.59
C PHE A 86 -17.55 42.96 -13.20
N LEU A 87 -17.03 42.61 -14.37
CA LEU A 87 -17.26 41.30 -14.99
C LEU A 87 -16.70 40.17 -14.11
N ASP A 88 -15.47 40.32 -13.60
CA ASP A 88 -14.85 39.36 -12.68
C ASP A 88 -15.70 39.17 -11.42
N ARG A 89 -16.21 40.25 -10.83
CA ARG A 89 -17.12 40.18 -9.67
C ARG A 89 -18.42 39.45 -10.02
N THR A 90 -18.98 39.70 -11.21
CA THR A 90 -20.19 39.02 -11.68
C THR A 90 -19.97 37.53 -11.86
N LEU A 91 -18.85 37.14 -12.48
CA LEU A 91 -18.43 35.74 -12.62
C LEU A 91 -18.19 35.07 -11.27
N GLN A 92 -17.57 35.77 -10.32
CA GLN A 92 -17.41 35.28 -8.95
C GLN A 92 -18.75 35.04 -8.26
N LEU A 93 -19.71 35.97 -8.35
CA LEU A 93 -21.05 35.81 -7.78
C LEU A 93 -21.81 34.65 -8.42
N ALA A 94 -21.76 34.51 -9.74
CA ALA A 94 -22.36 33.38 -10.46
C ALA A 94 -21.74 32.04 -10.03
N SER A 95 -20.41 31.98 -9.90
CA SER A 95 -19.68 30.80 -9.41
C SER A 95 -20.06 30.44 -7.98
N LEU A 96 -20.21 31.43 -7.09
CA LEU A 96 -20.64 31.23 -5.71
C LEU A 96 -22.08 30.72 -5.63
N LEU A 97 -23.00 31.29 -6.41
CA LEU A 97 -24.39 30.83 -6.49
C LEU A 97 -24.46 29.39 -7.00
N TYR A 98 -23.76 29.10 -8.10
CA TYR A 98 -23.67 27.75 -8.67
C TYR A 98 -23.13 26.73 -7.66
N LYS A 99 -22.00 27.03 -7.00
CA LYS A 99 -21.39 26.17 -5.97
C LYS A 99 -22.34 25.97 -4.77
N SER A 100 -23.07 27.00 -4.37
CA SER A 100 -24.05 26.96 -3.28
C SER A 100 -25.27 26.11 -3.62
N THR A 101 -25.83 26.28 -4.82
CA THR A 101 -26.93 25.46 -5.34
C THR A 101 -26.53 23.99 -5.42
N LYS A 102 -25.33 23.68 -5.94
CA LYS A 102 -24.81 22.31 -5.98
C LYS A 102 -24.67 21.69 -4.59
N ARG A 103 -24.21 22.48 -3.59
CA ARG A 103 -24.15 22.05 -2.19
C ARG A 103 -25.55 21.77 -1.62
N CYS A 104 -26.54 22.60 -1.95
CA CYS A 104 -27.93 22.40 -1.52
C CYS A 104 -28.54 21.11 -2.12
N ILE A 105 -28.36 20.88 -3.41
CA ILE A 105 -28.79 19.65 -4.09
C ILE A 105 -28.19 18.41 -3.42
N ARG A 106 -26.88 18.43 -3.14
CA ARG A 106 -26.20 17.34 -2.42
C ARG A 106 -26.75 17.11 -1.02
N LYS A 107 -27.02 18.18 -0.26
CA LYS A 107 -27.63 18.07 1.08
C LYS A 107 -29.00 17.39 0.99
N ARG A 108 -29.84 17.77 0.02
CA ARG A 108 -31.14 17.14 -0.23
C ARG A 108 -31.02 15.66 -0.62
N ALA A 109 -30.12 15.34 -1.55
CA ALA A 109 -29.85 13.96 -1.95
C ALA A 109 -29.35 13.10 -0.78
N THR A 110 -28.51 13.67 0.10
CA THR A 110 -28.04 12.98 1.32
C THR A 110 -29.21 12.59 2.21
N LEU A 111 -30.14 13.52 2.44
CA LEU A 111 -31.31 13.31 3.30
C LEU A 111 -32.29 12.27 2.70
N GLN A 112 -32.49 12.34 1.39
CA GLN A 112 -33.28 11.35 0.66
C GLN A 112 -32.64 9.97 0.79
N ASN A 113 -31.34 9.85 0.51
CA ASN A 113 -30.63 8.58 0.63
C ASN A 113 -30.67 8.02 2.04
N SER A 114 -30.53 8.85 3.08
CA SER A 114 -30.62 8.37 4.47
C SER A 114 -32.03 7.91 4.85
N THR A 115 -33.07 8.43 4.20
CA THR A 115 -34.47 8.01 4.45
C THR A 115 -34.80 6.73 3.69
N SER A 116 -34.30 6.59 2.46
CA SER A 116 -34.51 5.40 1.63
C SER A 116 -33.64 4.22 2.09
N TRP A 117 -32.42 4.48 2.57
CA TRP A 117 -31.47 3.44 2.93
C TRP A 117 -31.95 2.65 4.15
N PRO A 118 -32.09 1.32 4.06
CA PRO A 118 -32.75 0.53 5.10
C PRO A 118 -31.89 0.32 6.35
N LEU A 119 -30.58 0.55 6.26
CA LEU A 119 -29.65 0.32 7.38
C LEU A 119 -29.37 1.63 8.12
N LEU A 120 -29.33 1.55 9.45
CA LEU A 120 -28.81 2.63 10.28
C LEU A 120 -27.33 2.90 9.95
N PRO A 121 -26.82 4.13 10.21
CA PRO A 121 -25.42 4.47 9.95
C PRO A 121 -24.43 3.49 10.59
N GLU A 122 -24.66 3.06 11.83
CA GLU A 122 -23.80 2.11 12.54
C GLU A 122 -23.71 0.74 11.84
N LEU A 123 -24.84 0.23 11.34
CA LEU A 123 -24.87 -1.02 10.58
C LEU A 123 -24.21 -0.87 9.21
N THR A 124 -24.39 0.28 8.57
CA THR A 124 -23.73 0.60 7.29
C THR A 124 -22.22 0.67 7.46
N ILE A 125 -21.74 1.32 8.52
CA ILE A 125 -20.31 1.37 8.90
C ILE A 125 -19.79 -0.05 9.15
N LYS A 126 -20.53 -0.88 9.87
CA LYS A 126 -20.14 -2.28 10.12
C LYS A 126 -20.01 -3.06 8.81
N VAL A 127 -20.96 -2.93 7.88
CA VAL A 127 -20.86 -3.55 6.55
C VAL A 127 -19.65 -3.01 5.80
N PHE A 128 -19.42 -1.70 5.82
CA PHE A 128 -18.28 -1.07 5.13
C PHE A 128 -16.94 -1.51 5.71
N SER A 129 -16.86 -1.80 7.01
CA SER A 129 -15.65 -2.35 7.64
C SER A 129 -15.29 -3.76 7.19
N MET A 130 -16.21 -4.45 6.50
CA MET A 130 -15.98 -5.77 5.92
C MET A 130 -15.64 -5.70 4.42
N LEU A 131 -15.65 -4.52 3.81
CA LEU A 131 -15.30 -4.34 2.41
C LEU A 131 -13.77 -4.29 2.24
N ASP A 132 -13.30 -4.80 1.10
CA ASP A 132 -11.93 -4.54 0.68
C ASP A 132 -11.71 -3.03 0.39
N THR A 133 -10.45 -2.59 0.41
CA THR A 133 -10.09 -1.18 0.22
C THR A 133 -10.68 -0.58 -1.05
N LYS A 134 -10.68 -1.31 -2.17
CA LYS A 134 -11.16 -0.81 -3.47
C LYS A 134 -12.67 -0.62 -3.43
N SER A 135 -13.41 -1.60 -2.93
CA SER A 135 -14.85 -1.58 -2.73
C SER A 135 -15.27 -0.46 -1.76
N LEU A 136 -14.51 -0.25 -0.67
CA LEU A 136 -14.74 0.85 0.26
C LEU A 136 -14.55 2.22 -0.41
N MET A 137 -13.49 2.39 -1.21
CA MET A 137 -13.25 3.65 -1.93
C MET A 137 -14.36 3.92 -2.94
N GLN A 138 -14.83 2.88 -3.66
CA GLN A 138 -15.96 2.99 -4.57
C GLN A 138 -17.25 3.38 -3.83
N ALA A 139 -17.58 2.71 -2.72
CA ALA A 139 -18.74 3.05 -1.90
C ALA A 139 -18.68 4.50 -1.40
N SER A 140 -17.49 4.95 -0.97
CA SER A 140 -17.27 6.32 -0.51
C SER A 140 -17.49 7.37 -1.61
N ALA A 141 -17.33 7.00 -2.88
CA ALA A 141 -17.49 7.88 -4.03
C ALA A 141 -18.92 7.94 -4.57
N CYS A 142 -19.82 7.05 -4.14
CA CYS A 142 -21.19 6.97 -4.67
C CYS A 142 -22.09 8.14 -4.24
N CYS A 143 -22.07 8.45 -2.95
CA CYS A 143 -22.84 9.54 -2.39
C CYS A 143 -22.23 10.03 -1.08
N THR A 144 -22.65 11.21 -0.64
CA THR A 144 -22.22 11.85 0.61
C THR A 144 -22.58 11.05 1.88
N MET A 145 -23.70 10.31 1.88
CA MET A 145 -24.10 9.48 3.02
C MET A 145 -23.16 8.30 3.21
N PHE A 146 -22.86 7.59 2.11
CA PHE A 146 -21.85 6.52 2.12
C PHE A 146 -20.46 7.06 2.37
N ASN A 147 -20.10 8.22 1.81
CA ASN A 147 -18.84 8.87 2.13
C ASN A 147 -18.69 9.07 3.65
N LYS A 148 -19.70 9.63 4.32
CA LYS A 148 -19.68 9.81 5.78
C LYS A 148 -19.50 8.49 6.55
N CYS A 149 -20.19 7.43 6.13
CA CYS A 149 -20.05 6.11 6.78
C CYS A 149 -18.68 5.48 6.50
N ALA A 150 -18.19 5.58 5.26
CA ALA A 150 -16.91 5.02 4.85
C ALA A 150 -15.73 5.72 5.53
N MET A 151 -15.87 7.00 5.89
CA MET A 151 -14.84 7.77 6.59
C MET A 151 -14.68 7.40 8.07
N ASP A 152 -15.53 6.51 8.61
CA ASP A 152 -15.37 6.01 9.97
C ASP A 152 -14.05 5.22 10.12
N ARG A 153 -13.44 5.30 11.30
CA ARG A 153 -12.12 4.72 11.58
C ARG A 153 -12.12 3.20 11.47
N VAL A 154 -13.23 2.54 11.86
CA VAL A 154 -13.32 1.06 11.83
C VAL A 154 -13.26 0.51 10.41
N CYS A 155 -13.66 1.30 9.41
CA CYS A 155 -13.56 0.96 7.99
C CYS A 155 -12.11 0.84 7.50
N TYR A 156 -11.15 1.39 8.25
CA TYR A 156 -9.72 1.35 7.94
C TYR A 156 -8.95 0.45 8.92
N SER A 157 -9.64 -0.43 9.65
CA SER A 157 -8.99 -1.37 10.57
C SER A 157 -8.09 -2.37 9.84
N HIS A 158 -8.43 -2.73 8.60
CA HIS A 158 -7.67 -3.64 7.75
C HIS A 158 -7.44 -2.95 6.40
N ILE A 159 -6.21 -2.46 6.19
CA ILE A 159 -5.82 -1.75 4.97
C ILE A 159 -5.04 -2.73 4.10
N ASP A 160 -5.55 -3.02 2.91
CA ASP A 160 -4.86 -3.79 1.88
C ASP A 160 -4.72 -2.94 0.62
N LEU A 161 -3.49 -2.55 0.28
CA LEU A 161 -3.17 -1.72 -0.88
C LEU A 161 -2.39 -2.50 -1.95
N THR A 162 -2.30 -3.82 -1.80
CA THR A 162 -1.50 -4.66 -2.70
C THR A 162 -2.03 -4.69 -4.13
N THR A 163 -3.35 -4.55 -4.31
CA THR A 163 -3.99 -4.49 -5.64
C THR A 163 -3.87 -3.13 -6.33
N ALA A 164 -3.40 -2.10 -5.62
CA ALA A 164 -3.27 -0.73 -6.10
C ALA A 164 -1.83 -0.22 -5.96
N ALA A 165 -0.85 -1.12 -5.87
CA ALA A 165 0.53 -0.79 -5.52
C ALA A 165 1.23 0.18 -6.49
N GLU A 166 0.78 0.24 -7.74
CA GLU A 166 1.30 1.15 -8.77
C GLU A 166 0.75 2.58 -8.64
N ASP A 167 -0.45 2.74 -8.07
CA ASP A 167 -1.17 4.02 -8.00
C ASP A 167 -1.07 4.69 -6.61
N VAL A 168 -0.48 4.01 -5.63
CA VAL A 168 -0.48 4.42 -4.23
C VAL A 168 0.88 5.01 -3.83
N ASP A 169 0.87 6.28 -3.46
CA ASP A 169 2.02 6.98 -2.90
C ASP A 169 2.05 6.97 -1.36
N ASN A 170 3.13 7.50 -0.79
CA ASN A 170 3.28 7.65 0.67
C ASN A 170 2.16 8.49 1.31
N GLY A 171 1.63 9.48 0.59
CA GLY A 171 0.60 10.38 1.09
C GLY A 171 -0.72 9.65 1.32
N VAL A 172 -1.11 8.79 0.39
CA VAL A 172 -2.31 7.94 0.51
C VAL A 172 -2.17 7.00 1.71
N VAL A 173 -1.04 6.30 1.84
CA VAL A 173 -0.77 5.40 2.98
C VAL A 173 -0.86 6.17 4.30
N CYS A 174 -0.24 7.36 4.36
CA CYS A 174 -0.27 8.25 5.52
C CYS A 174 -1.69 8.66 5.92
N VAL A 175 -2.49 9.13 4.96
CA VAL A 175 -3.89 9.50 5.19
C VAL A 175 -4.70 8.32 5.71
N MET A 176 -4.52 7.11 5.16
CA MET A 176 -5.26 5.93 5.58
C MET A 176 -4.87 5.46 6.99
N ILE A 177 -3.57 5.44 7.31
CA ILE A 177 -3.08 5.08 8.65
C ILE A 177 -3.58 6.09 9.69
N HIS A 178 -3.50 7.39 9.41
CA HIS A 178 -4.03 8.42 10.32
C HIS A 178 -5.54 8.33 10.49
N ARG A 179 -6.28 8.00 9.42
CA ARG A 179 -7.73 7.83 9.49
C ARG A 179 -8.11 6.61 10.34
N ALA A 180 -7.38 5.49 10.22
CA ALA A 180 -7.59 4.32 11.07
C ALA A 180 -7.31 4.64 12.55
N GLY A 181 -6.21 5.34 12.83
CA GLY A 181 -5.76 5.65 14.18
C GLY A 181 -5.73 4.39 15.06
N LYS A 182 -6.37 4.45 16.22
CA LYS A 182 -6.42 3.32 17.17
C LYS A 182 -7.13 2.06 16.67
N GLU A 183 -7.87 2.14 15.55
CA GLU A 183 -8.58 1.00 14.99
C GLU A 183 -7.73 0.18 14.02
N LEU A 184 -6.51 0.64 13.68
CA LEU A 184 -5.62 -0.11 12.80
C LEU A 184 -5.26 -1.47 13.39
N ARG A 185 -5.43 -2.54 12.62
CA ARG A 185 -5.11 -3.93 12.99
C ARG A 185 -4.24 -4.63 11.96
N SER A 186 -4.47 -4.35 10.67
CA SER A 186 -3.74 -4.98 9.57
C SER A 186 -3.34 -3.95 8.52
N LEU A 187 -2.11 -4.04 8.04
CA LEU A 187 -1.59 -3.21 6.95
C LEU A 187 -0.84 -4.08 5.94
N LYS A 188 -1.25 -4.04 4.67
CA LYS A 188 -0.55 -4.68 3.56
C LYS A 188 -0.17 -3.67 2.48
N LEU A 189 1.11 -3.62 2.13
CA LEU A 189 1.68 -2.67 1.18
C LEU A 189 2.58 -3.36 0.16
N GLY A 190 2.69 -2.74 -1.02
CA GLY A 190 3.59 -3.18 -2.10
C GLY A 190 2.94 -4.16 -3.08
N SER A 191 3.67 -4.50 -4.14
CA SER A 191 3.14 -5.33 -5.23
C SER A 191 3.31 -6.81 -4.91
N ILE A 192 2.25 -7.61 -5.01
CA ILE A 192 2.37 -9.07 -4.89
C ILE A 192 3.03 -9.68 -6.13
N SER A 193 2.86 -9.04 -7.30
CA SER A 193 3.43 -9.50 -8.55
C SER A 193 4.92 -9.17 -8.60
N SER A 194 5.77 -10.20 -8.53
CA SER A 194 7.23 -10.14 -8.76
C SER A 194 7.58 -9.94 -10.24
N SER A 195 6.83 -9.11 -10.98
CA SER A 195 7.16 -8.80 -12.37
C SER A 195 8.59 -8.26 -12.43
N ALA A 196 9.42 -8.88 -13.28
CA ALA A 196 10.85 -8.58 -13.43
C ALA A 196 11.12 -7.14 -13.92
N GLU A 197 10.08 -6.42 -14.35
CA GLU A 197 10.16 -5.03 -14.73
C GLU A 197 10.12 -4.10 -13.50
N PRO A 198 11.04 -3.15 -13.36
CA PRO A 198 11.01 -2.14 -12.32
C PRO A 198 9.88 -1.14 -12.57
N THR A 199 8.65 -1.53 -12.23
CA THR A 199 7.64 -0.50 -11.94
C THR A 199 8.11 0.21 -10.68
N THR A 200 8.39 1.50 -10.84
CA THR A 200 8.81 2.40 -9.78
C THR A 200 7.66 2.51 -8.78
N SER A 201 7.68 1.67 -7.74
CA SER A 201 6.74 1.84 -6.65
C SER A 201 6.86 3.28 -6.14
N LEU A 202 5.73 3.99 -6.08
CA LEU A 202 5.67 5.34 -5.52
C LEU A 202 5.94 5.35 -4.01
N LEU A 203 5.98 4.18 -3.39
CA LEU A 203 6.29 4.01 -1.98
C LEU A 203 7.79 4.11 -1.75
N THR A 204 8.18 5.01 -0.86
CA THR A 204 9.57 5.17 -0.44
C THR A 204 9.77 4.62 0.98
N ARG A 205 11.00 4.71 1.50
CA ARG A 205 11.34 4.36 2.89
C ARG A 205 10.46 5.03 3.94
N SER A 206 9.81 6.15 3.61
CA SER A 206 8.96 6.89 4.55
C SER A 206 7.50 6.46 4.58
N CYS A 207 7.06 5.49 3.77
CA CYS A 207 5.67 5.05 3.73
C CYS A 207 5.13 4.53 5.08
N LEU A 208 6.03 4.04 5.96
CA LEU A 208 5.69 3.51 7.29
C LEU A 208 5.92 4.51 8.44
N THR A 209 6.41 5.73 8.16
CA THR A 209 6.56 6.79 9.18
C THR A 209 5.30 7.11 9.98
N PRO A 210 4.06 6.99 9.46
CA PRO A 210 2.86 7.23 10.25
C PRO A 210 2.68 6.21 11.39
N LEU A 211 3.33 5.04 11.32
CA LEU A 211 3.29 4.03 12.38
C LEU A 211 4.16 4.41 13.58
N THR A 212 5.23 5.18 13.37
CA THR A 212 6.14 5.63 14.45
C THR A 212 5.73 6.98 15.04
N PHE A 213 4.86 7.72 14.35
CA PHE A 213 4.33 9.00 14.81
C PHE A 213 3.65 8.91 16.18
N ASN A 214 3.72 9.98 16.98
CA ASN A 214 3.18 10.05 18.35
C ASN A 214 3.60 8.86 19.23
N HIS A 215 4.90 8.56 19.28
CA HIS A 215 5.46 7.44 20.05
C HIS A 215 4.84 6.08 19.68
N GLY A 216 4.53 5.89 18.40
CA GLY A 216 3.94 4.66 17.92
C GLY A 216 2.47 4.47 18.29
N PHE A 217 1.70 5.55 18.51
CA PHE A 217 0.29 5.45 18.89
C PHE A 217 -0.50 4.51 17.98
N THR A 218 -0.36 4.68 16.66
CA THR A 218 -1.04 3.83 15.68
C THR A 218 -0.35 2.48 15.52
N GLY A 219 1.00 2.46 15.48
CA GLY A 219 1.80 1.24 15.38
C GLY A 219 1.52 0.24 16.52
N GLY A 220 1.32 0.74 17.73
CA GLY A 220 1.04 -0.07 18.92
C GLY A 220 -0.28 -0.85 18.84
N HIS A 221 -1.17 -0.55 17.90
CA HIS A 221 -2.41 -1.30 17.69
C HIS A 221 -2.33 -2.32 16.54
N LEU A 222 -1.27 -2.26 15.73
CA LEU A 222 -1.07 -3.12 14.58
C LEU A 222 -0.77 -4.57 15.02
N ARG A 223 -1.49 -5.53 14.43
CA ARG A 223 -1.36 -6.96 14.68
C ARG A 223 -0.77 -7.71 13.49
N SER A 224 -1.03 -7.23 12.27
CA SER A 224 -0.50 -7.82 11.04
C SER A 224 0.14 -6.75 10.15
N LEU A 225 1.37 -7.01 9.71
CA LEU A 225 2.12 -6.14 8.79
C LEU A 225 2.68 -6.97 7.64
N HIS A 226 2.20 -6.75 6.42
CA HIS A 226 2.68 -7.42 5.23
C HIS A 226 3.28 -6.42 4.24
N LEU A 227 4.52 -6.67 3.84
CA LEU A 227 5.27 -5.82 2.91
C LEU A 227 5.72 -6.67 1.72
N TYR A 228 5.44 -6.22 0.51
CA TYR A 228 5.74 -6.97 -0.72
C TYR A 228 6.58 -6.16 -1.70
N HIS A 229 7.77 -6.66 -2.04
CA HIS A 229 8.69 -6.12 -3.05
C HIS A 229 8.98 -4.61 -2.90
N LEU A 230 9.02 -4.12 -1.67
CA LEU A 230 9.34 -2.72 -1.37
C LEU A 230 10.87 -2.55 -1.40
N ARG A 231 11.46 -2.55 -2.60
CA ARG A 231 12.92 -2.55 -2.85
C ARG A 231 13.69 -1.44 -2.13
N MET A 232 13.04 -0.32 -1.85
CA MET A 232 13.68 0.80 -1.15
C MET A 232 13.77 0.59 0.36
N ILE A 233 12.99 -0.32 0.95
CA ILE A 233 12.96 -0.55 2.40
C ILE A 233 14.03 -1.57 2.78
N ASP A 234 14.92 -1.17 3.69
CA ASP A 234 15.97 -2.00 4.28
C ASP A 234 15.66 -2.31 5.76
N CYS A 235 16.39 -3.26 6.35
CA CYS A 235 16.24 -3.63 7.76
C CYS A 235 16.41 -2.43 8.72
N GLY A 236 17.31 -1.50 8.36
CA GLY A 236 17.58 -0.28 9.15
C GLY A 236 16.36 0.63 9.24
N SER A 237 15.64 0.85 8.14
CA SER A 237 14.40 1.65 8.13
C SER A 237 13.21 0.94 8.78
N LEU A 238 13.19 -0.40 8.79
CA LEU A 238 12.13 -1.18 9.43
C LEU A 238 12.28 -1.28 10.95
N SER A 239 13.49 -1.28 11.49
CA SER A 239 13.72 -1.45 12.93
C SER A 239 12.96 -0.41 13.80
N PRO A 240 12.98 0.91 13.50
CA PRO A 240 12.17 1.89 14.22
C PRO A 240 10.66 1.65 14.11
N VAL A 241 10.20 1.18 12.95
CA VAL A 241 8.78 0.89 12.70
C VAL A 241 8.32 -0.30 13.54
N LEU A 242 9.07 -1.39 13.52
CA LEU A 242 8.75 -2.59 14.30
C LEU A 242 8.86 -2.33 15.80
N SER A 243 9.79 -1.47 16.22
CA SER A 243 9.89 -1.00 17.61
C SER A 243 8.63 -0.25 18.09
N ALA A 244 7.90 0.39 17.17
CA ALA A 244 6.61 1.00 17.46
C ALA A 244 5.44 0.00 17.41
N CYS A 245 5.60 -1.16 16.76
CA CYS A 245 4.58 -2.18 16.55
C CYS A 245 4.65 -3.31 17.60
N LEU A 246 4.46 -2.97 18.87
CA LEU A 246 4.66 -3.90 19.99
C LEU A 246 3.63 -5.05 20.06
N ASN A 247 2.45 -4.88 19.45
CA ASN A 247 1.36 -5.86 19.45
C ASN A 247 1.30 -6.73 18.19
N LEU A 248 2.37 -6.72 17.39
CA LEU A 248 2.44 -7.46 16.14
C LEU A 248 2.48 -8.98 16.41
N THR A 249 1.53 -9.70 15.82
CA THR A 249 1.42 -11.16 15.88
C THR A 249 1.81 -11.83 14.57
N ASP A 250 1.72 -11.09 13.46
CA ASP A 250 1.91 -11.61 12.11
C ASP A 250 2.74 -10.61 11.28
N LEU A 251 3.93 -11.04 10.86
CA LEU A 251 4.87 -10.25 10.08
C LEU A 251 5.24 -11.00 8.80
N LYS A 252 4.99 -10.36 7.65
CA LYS A 252 5.38 -10.89 6.35
C LYS A 252 6.15 -9.85 5.56
N ILE A 253 7.36 -10.18 5.13
CA ILE A 253 8.21 -9.33 4.31
C ILE A 253 8.67 -10.15 3.11
N VAL A 254 8.32 -9.70 1.91
CA VAL A 254 8.66 -10.37 0.65
C VAL A 254 9.58 -9.49 -0.16
N GLY A 255 10.69 -10.05 -0.65
CA GLY A 255 11.63 -9.37 -1.52
C GLY A 255 12.47 -8.28 -0.85
N LEU A 256 12.91 -8.53 0.38
CA LEU A 256 13.82 -7.64 1.11
C LEU A 256 15.23 -7.77 0.54
N ILE A 257 15.85 -6.65 0.15
CA ILE A 257 17.23 -6.66 -0.36
C ILE A 257 18.17 -6.58 0.85
N SER A 258 18.96 -7.64 1.07
CA SER A 258 19.99 -7.63 2.10
C SER A 258 21.20 -6.83 1.62
N GLY A 259 21.72 -5.93 2.46
CA GLY A 259 23.04 -5.35 2.25
C GLY A 259 24.12 -6.45 2.20
N SER A 260 25.18 -6.24 1.43
CA SER A 260 26.17 -7.27 1.03
C SER A 260 27.10 -7.78 2.14
N ARG A 261 26.90 -7.40 3.41
CA ARG A 261 27.83 -7.72 4.52
C ARG A 261 27.19 -8.11 5.84
N ASP A 262 25.87 -8.04 5.97
CA ASP A 262 25.22 -8.24 7.28
C ASP A 262 24.75 -9.68 7.46
N ASN A 263 24.90 -10.19 8.68
CA ASN A 263 24.36 -11.50 9.05
C ASN A 263 22.81 -11.46 9.00
N PRO A 264 22.15 -12.28 8.18
CA PRO A 264 20.70 -12.19 7.98
C PRO A 264 19.90 -12.53 9.25
N LEU A 265 20.43 -13.39 10.14
CA LEU A 265 19.79 -13.67 11.43
C LEU A 265 20.02 -12.56 12.46
N GLU A 266 21.12 -11.84 12.37
CA GLU A 266 21.36 -10.66 13.22
C GLU A 266 20.40 -9.54 12.84
N GLN A 267 20.24 -9.28 11.54
CA GLN A 267 19.22 -8.37 11.05
C GLN A 267 17.82 -8.79 11.50
N LEU A 268 17.51 -10.08 11.45
CA LEU A 268 16.24 -10.59 11.96
C LEU A 268 16.07 -10.41 13.47
N GLY A 269 17.14 -10.65 14.23
CA GLY A 269 17.20 -10.36 15.67
C GLY A 269 16.87 -8.89 15.95
N LEU A 270 17.52 -7.96 15.24
CA LEU A 270 17.26 -6.52 15.34
C LEU A 270 15.82 -6.15 14.99
N LEU A 271 15.26 -6.73 13.93
CA LEU A 271 13.86 -6.49 13.50
C LEU A 271 12.85 -6.98 14.54
N THR A 272 13.13 -8.11 15.20
CA THR A 272 12.16 -8.79 16.07
C THR A 272 12.33 -8.48 17.56
N ARG A 273 13.41 -7.80 17.95
CA ARG A 273 13.78 -7.49 19.35
C ARG A 273 12.63 -6.96 20.22
N ASN A 274 11.77 -6.13 19.64
CA ASN A 274 10.67 -5.47 20.36
C ASN A 274 9.29 -6.14 20.13
N CYS A 275 9.18 -7.10 19.20
CA CYS A 275 7.93 -7.73 18.79
C CYS A 275 7.76 -9.14 19.40
N ARG A 276 7.62 -9.22 20.73
CA ARG A 276 7.57 -10.49 21.47
C ARG A 276 6.28 -11.31 21.28
N LEU A 277 5.27 -10.72 20.65
CA LEU A 277 3.98 -11.35 20.39
C LEU A 277 3.89 -12.01 19.01
N ILE A 278 4.96 -12.01 18.21
CA ILE A 278 4.96 -12.64 16.89
C ILE A 278 4.69 -14.14 17.03
N GLU A 279 3.65 -14.59 16.34
CA GLU A 279 3.23 -15.98 16.18
C GLU A 279 3.52 -16.49 14.76
N HIS A 280 3.46 -15.60 13.77
CA HIS A 280 3.68 -15.90 12.35
C HIS A 280 4.73 -14.97 11.75
N LEU A 281 5.78 -15.56 11.21
CA LEU A 281 6.87 -14.83 10.56
C LEU A 281 7.12 -15.40 9.16
N PHE A 282 7.10 -14.53 8.16
CA PHE A 282 7.48 -14.85 6.80
C PHE A 282 8.48 -13.80 6.31
N ILE A 283 9.67 -14.24 5.91
CA ILE A 283 10.67 -13.36 5.31
C ILE A 283 11.26 -14.03 4.09
N GLU A 284 11.25 -13.30 2.98
CA GLU A 284 11.98 -13.63 1.75
C GLU A 284 12.99 -12.53 1.47
N ILE A 285 14.25 -12.92 1.38
CA ILE A 285 15.37 -12.01 1.14
C ILE A 285 16.09 -12.32 -0.18
N TYR A 286 16.60 -11.28 -0.84
CA TYR A 286 17.48 -11.39 -2.00
C TYR A 286 18.89 -10.91 -1.66
N GLY A 287 19.89 -11.59 -2.20
CA GLY A 287 21.30 -11.17 -2.06
C GLY A 287 21.88 -11.37 -0.65
N ALA A 288 21.35 -12.30 0.14
CA ALA A 288 21.87 -12.60 1.47
C ALA A 288 23.34 -13.06 1.39
N ALA A 289 24.23 -12.32 2.06
CA ALA A 289 25.64 -12.65 2.16
C ALA A 289 26.08 -12.47 3.62
N GLY A 290 26.34 -13.56 4.32
CA GLY A 290 26.81 -13.50 5.70
C GLY A 290 26.78 -14.85 6.39
N LEU A 291 27.82 -15.15 7.17
CA LEU A 291 27.87 -16.33 8.01
C LEU A 291 26.97 -16.12 9.23
N ILE A 292 26.12 -17.11 9.51
CA ILE A 292 25.27 -17.13 10.70
C ILE A 292 26.11 -17.52 11.92
N THR A 293 25.89 -16.83 13.04
CA THR A 293 26.57 -17.08 14.32
C THR A 293 25.58 -17.62 15.34
N ASP A 294 26.09 -18.36 16.34
CA ASP A 294 25.24 -18.92 17.39
C ASP A 294 24.59 -17.85 18.27
N SER A 295 25.25 -16.70 18.44
CA SER A 295 24.73 -15.58 19.23
C SER A 295 23.49 -14.96 18.58
N SER A 296 23.50 -14.72 17.27
CA SER A 296 22.36 -14.13 16.56
C SER A 296 21.15 -15.07 16.53
N LEU A 297 21.38 -16.38 16.45
CA LEU A 297 20.32 -17.38 16.54
C LEU A 297 19.69 -17.44 17.95
N LEU A 298 20.50 -17.37 19.01
CA LEU A 298 19.99 -17.37 20.38
C LEU A 298 19.17 -16.11 20.68
N GLU A 299 19.65 -14.94 20.23
CA GLU A 299 18.93 -13.67 20.34
C GLU A 299 17.59 -13.73 19.60
N PHE A 300 17.59 -14.19 18.35
CA PHE A 300 16.38 -14.34 17.56
C PHE A 300 15.36 -15.27 18.23
N ALA A 301 15.80 -16.43 18.73
CA ALA A 301 14.92 -17.36 19.45
C ALA A 301 14.33 -16.75 20.73
N ALA A 302 15.12 -15.93 21.45
CA ALA A 302 14.67 -15.23 22.64
C ALA A 302 13.66 -14.11 22.34
N ASN A 303 13.76 -13.47 21.17
CA ASN A 303 12.88 -12.37 20.77
C ASN A 303 11.46 -12.82 20.43
N CYS A 304 11.28 -14.04 19.91
CA CYS A 304 9.99 -14.56 19.43
C CYS A 304 9.54 -15.85 20.17
N PRO A 305 9.23 -15.79 21.48
CA PRO A 305 8.92 -16.99 22.26
C PRO A 305 7.60 -17.68 21.88
N ASN A 306 6.68 -16.96 21.22
CA ASN A 306 5.37 -17.47 20.82
C ASN A 306 5.32 -17.97 19.37
N LEU A 307 6.46 -18.02 18.68
CA LEU A 307 6.51 -18.33 17.27
C LEU A 307 5.94 -19.73 16.98
N SER A 308 4.92 -19.75 16.13
CA SER A 308 4.20 -20.96 15.72
C SER A 308 4.40 -21.28 14.24
N SER A 309 4.71 -20.27 13.42
CA SER A 309 4.98 -20.42 11.99
C SER A 309 6.18 -19.59 11.59
N ILE A 310 7.14 -20.21 10.91
CA ILE A 310 8.31 -19.54 10.35
C ILE A 310 8.49 -19.90 8.88
N SER A 311 8.62 -18.88 8.02
CA SER A 311 9.07 -19.02 6.63
C SER A 311 10.30 -18.17 6.42
N LEU A 312 11.44 -18.78 6.12
CA LEU A 312 12.70 -18.08 5.83
C LEU A 312 13.18 -18.50 4.43
N LEU A 313 12.86 -17.70 3.42
CA LEU A 313 13.18 -17.98 2.03
C LEU A 313 14.42 -17.18 1.58
N GLY A 314 15.34 -17.82 0.88
CA GLY A 314 16.59 -17.21 0.42
C GLY A 314 17.66 -17.00 1.52
N PHE A 315 17.46 -17.56 2.72
CA PHE A 315 18.46 -17.52 3.78
C PHE A 315 19.51 -18.63 3.60
N LEU A 316 20.77 -18.33 3.91
CA LEU A 316 21.88 -19.29 3.95
C LEU A 316 21.85 -20.13 5.24
N LEU A 317 20.76 -20.86 5.46
CA LEU A 317 20.58 -21.75 6.60
C LEU A 317 21.09 -23.15 6.24
N ASN A 318 22.00 -23.69 7.05
CA ASN A 318 22.39 -25.09 6.99
C ASN A 318 21.66 -25.94 8.04
N ASP A 319 21.79 -27.26 7.91
CA ASP A 319 21.14 -28.24 8.78
C ASP A 319 21.45 -28.03 10.27
N ALA A 320 22.70 -27.68 10.63
CA ALA A 320 23.12 -27.52 12.02
C ALA A 320 22.47 -26.30 12.68
N ILE A 321 22.40 -25.17 11.95
CA ILE A 321 21.73 -23.95 12.39
C ILE A 321 20.23 -24.21 12.55
N LEU A 322 19.61 -24.89 11.57
CA LEU A 322 18.19 -25.20 11.61
C LEU A 322 17.83 -26.07 12.81
N GLN A 323 18.64 -27.08 13.14
CA GLN A 323 18.44 -27.89 14.35
C GLN A 323 18.43 -27.02 15.62
N LYS A 324 19.35 -26.05 15.74
CA LYS A 324 19.38 -25.13 16.89
C LYS A 324 18.15 -24.24 16.92
N LEU A 325 17.71 -23.74 15.75
CA LEU A 325 16.53 -22.89 15.60
C LEU A 325 15.25 -23.62 16.06
N ILE A 326 15.05 -24.85 15.59
CA ILE A 326 13.89 -25.67 15.94
C ILE A 326 13.88 -26.01 17.43
N LYS A 327 15.05 -26.29 18.04
CA LYS A 327 15.17 -26.49 19.48
C LYS A 327 14.85 -25.22 20.29
N GLY A 328 15.13 -24.04 19.73
CA GLY A 328 14.83 -22.74 20.34
C GLY A 328 13.32 -22.46 20.42
N PHE A 329 12.54 -22.85 19.40
CA PHE A 329 11.11 -22.53 19.30
C PHE A 329 10.20 -23.69 19.72
N ARG A 330 9.74 -23.67 20.97
CA ARG A 330 8.93 -24.75 21.55
C ARG A 330 7.49 -24.87 21.03
N ARG A 331 6.99 -23.84 20.33
CA ARG A 331 5.60 -23.78 19.84
C ARG A 331 5.52 -23.90 18.32
N LEU A 332 6.63 -24.22 17.66
CA LEU A 332 6.75 -24.19 16.20
C LEU A 332 5.95 -25.33 15.56
N LYS A 333 4.95 -24.96 14.77
CA LYS A 333 4.04 -25.86 14.04
C LYS A 333 4.28 -25.87 12.55
N HIS A 334 4.73 -24.75 11.98
CA HIS A 334 4.93 -24.62 10.54
C HIS A 334 6.33 -24.09 10.23
N ILE A 335 7.03 -24.80 9.34
CA ILE A 335 8.34 -24.42 8.84
C ILE A 335 8.30 -24.42 7.32
N ASN A 336 8.73 -23.33 6.71
CA ASN A 336 8.96 -23.23 5.28
C ASN A 336 10.36 -22.67 5.01
N LEU A 337 11.18 -23.47 4.33
CA LEU A 337 12.56 -23.15 3.99
C LEU A 337 12.79 -23.34 2.49
N SER A 338 11.75 -23.13 1.68
CA SER A 338 11.86 -23.23 0.23
C SER A 338 13.04 -22.41 -0.31
N SER A 339 13.70 -22.96 -1.33
CA SER A 339 14.85 -22.36 -2.01
C SER A 339 16.05 -22.08 -1.09
N SER A 340 16.17 -22.77 0.05
CA SER A 340 17.35 -22.69 0.92
C SER A 340 18.50 -23.53 0.33
N PRO A 341 19.66 -22.93 0.00
CA PRO A 341 20.71 -23.60 -0.77
C PRO A 341 21.55 -24.58 0.05
N GLU A 342 21.55 -24.48 1.39
CA GLU A 342 22.41 -25.27 2.28
C GLU A 342 21.66 -26.34 3.10
N ILE A 343 20.39 -26.59 2.81
CA ILE A 343 19.59 -27.62 3.50
C ILE A 343 19.72 -28.96 2.76
N SER A 344 20.46 -29.88 3.38
CA SER A 344 20.67 -31.24 2.85
C SER A 344 19.66 -32.27 3.36
N GLY A 345 18.95 -31.96 4.46
CA GLY A 345 18.03 -32.87 5.13
C GLY A 345 18.64 -33.59 6.34
N CYS A 346 19.95 -33.47 6.58
CA CYS A 346 20.59 -34.03 7.78
C CYS A 346 19.94 -33.52 9.09
N PHE A 347 19.29 -32.36 9.06
CA PHE A 347 18.55 -31.81 10.19
C PHE A 347 17.42 -32.73 10.67
N PHE A 348 16.85 -33.57 9.80
CA PHE A 348 15.80 -34.53 10.16
C PHE A 348 16.23 -35.44 11.30
N ARG A 349 17.47 -35.92 11.28
CA ARG A 349 18.06 -36.75 12.35
C ARG A 349 18.11 -36.00 13.69
N GLY A 350 18.34 -34.68 13.63
CA GLY A 350 18.32 -33.82 14.81
C GLY A 350 16.92 -33.55 15.36
N LEU A 351 15.87 -33.70 14.54
CA LEU A 351 14.47 -33.58 14.99
C LEU A 351 14.05 -34.74 15.90
N GLU A 352 14.67 -35.90 15.78
CA GLU A 352 14.43 -37.05 16.67
C GLU A 352 14.77 -36.70 18.13
N LEU A 353 15.74 -35.80 18.33
CA LEU A 353 16.14 -35.29 19.65
C LEU A 353 15.15 -34.27 20.22
N CYS A 354 14.27 -33.68 19.40
CA CYS A 354 13.19 -32.79 19.87
C CYS A 354 12.03 -33.58 20.52
N GLY A 355 12.08 -34.92 20.47
CA GLY A 355 11.12 -35.81 21.09
C GLY A 355 9.92 -36.15 20.21
N LYS A 356 9.30 -37.30 20.48
CA LYS A 356 8.16 -37.86 19.71
C LYS A 356 6.91 -36.97 19.71
N ASP A 357 6.86 -35.98 20.61
CA ASP A 357 5.73 -35.06 20.80
C ASP A 357 6.01 -33.64 20.28
N SER A 358 6.97 -33.48 19.36
CA SER A 358 7.20 -32.20 18.66
C SER A 358 5.89 -31.66 18.05
N PRO A 359 5.52 -30.39 18.30
CA PRO A 359 4.26 -29.81 17.81
C PRO A 359 4.27 -29.51 16.30
N LEU A 360 5.31 -29.91 15.58
CA LEU A 360 5.46 -29.64 14.16
C LEU A 360 4.34 -30.32 13.35
N GLU A 361 3.59 -29.52 12.60
CA GLU A 361 2.46 -29.93 11.77
C GLU A 361 2.79 -29.84 10.27
N THR A 362 3.62 -28.89 9.87
CA THR A 362 3.94 -28.62 8.45
C THR A 362 5.42 -28.36 8.24
N LEU A 363 5.97 -29.00 7.22
CA LEU A 363 7.33 -28.78 6.76
C LEU A 363 7.36 -28.64 5.24
N ILE A 364 7.86 -27.50 4.74
CA ILE A 364 7.96 -27.18 3.32
C ILE A 364 9.42 -26.91 2.99
N LEU A 365 9.97 -27.73 2.08
CA LEU A 365 11.36 -27.72 1.62
C LEU A 365 11.42 -27.71 0.08
N ARG A 366 10.58 -26.88 -0.56
CA ARG A 366 10.56 -26.84 -2.03
C ARG A 366 11.87 -26.30 -2.59
N ASP A 367 12.36 -26.87 -3.68
CA ASP A 367 13.52 -26.36 -4.43
C ASP A 367 14.78 -26.16 -3.56
N CYS A 368 14.93 -26.97 -2.51
CA CYS A 368 16.16 -27.05 -1.74
C CYS A 368 17.22 -27.82 -2.55
N TYR A 369 18.12 -27.09 -3.20
CA TYR A 369 19.04 -27.64 -4.21
C TYR A 369 19.91 -28.80 -3.73
N ILE A 370 20.31 -28.87 -2.46
CA ILE A 370 21.17 -29.96 -1.95
C ILE A 370 20.41 -31.01 -1.12
N LEU A 371 19.08 -30.96 -1.11
CA LEU A 371 18.24 -31.89 -0.34
C LEU A 371 18.45 -33.34 -0.82
N LYS A 372 18.81 -34.22 0.10
CA LYS A 372 19.17 -35.61 -0.19
C LYS A 372 17.96 -36.54 -0.13
N GLU A 373 17.85 -37.43 -1.10
CA GLU A 373 16.83 -38.49 -1.14
C GLU A 373 16.92 -39.39 0.10
N SER A 374 18.13 -39.81 0.48
CA SER A 374 18.38 -40.72 1.60
C SER A 374 17.90 -40.13 2.94
N GLU A 375 18.10 -38.83 3.17
CA GLU A 375 17.62 -38.15 4.38
C GLU A 375 16.09 -38.03 4.42
N VAL A 376 15.46 -37.71 3.28
CA VAL A 376 13.98 -37.67 3.19
C VAL A 376 13.39 -39.06 3.42
N LEU A 377 13.99 -40.11 2.84
CA LEU A 377 13.55 -41.48 3.04
C LEU A 377 13.67 -41.93 4.50
N LEU A 378 14.78 -41.62 5.15
CA LEU A 378 14.97 -41.89 6.59
C LEU A 378 13.89 -41.20 7.42
N PHE A 379 13.61 -39.93 7.15
CA PHE A 379 12.56 -39.19 7.83
C PHE A 379 11.17 -39.82 7.64
N LEU A 380 10.83 -40.24 6.41
CA LEU A 380 9.57 -40.93 6.13
C LEU A 380 9.46 -42.26 6.88
N ASN A 381 10.56 -43.01 7.00
CA ASN A 381 10.59 -44.23 7.79
C ASN A 381 10.35 -43.95 9.29
N SER A 382 10.90 -42.86 9.84
CA SER A 382 10.61 -42.43 11.23
C SER A 382 9.13 -42.06 11.40
N LEU A 383 8.48 -41.44 10.41
CA LEU A 383 7.03 -41.17 10.44
C LEU A 383 6.19 -42.45 10.48
N LEU A 384 6.60 -43.47 9.72
CA LEU A 384 5.97 -44.81 9.72
C LEU A 384 6.20 -45.54 11.04
N ALA A 385 7.36 -45.35 11.68
CA ALA A 385 7.65 -45.88 13.01
C ALA A 385 6.84 -45.20 14.14
N GLY A 386 6.05 -44.17 13.82
CA GLY A 386 5.16 -43.48 14.75
C GLY A 386 5.74 -42.21 15.38
N ASP A 387 6.88 -41.74 14.89
CA ASP A 387 7.46 -40.45 15.31
C ASP A 387 6.75 -39.27 14.61
N PHE A 388 6.90 -38.06 15.16
CA PHE A 388 6.28 -36.82 14.68
C PHE A 388 4.75 -36.94 14.50
N LYS A 389 4.04 -37.24 15.59
CA LYS A 389 2.59 -37.51 15.59
C LYS A 389 1.73 -36.39 14.98
N TYR A 390 2.18 -35.15 15.11
CA TYR A 390 1.41 -33.96 14.69
C TYR A 390 1.65 -33.56 13.24
N ILE A 391 2.62 -34.15 12.53
CA ILE A 391 2.87 -33.83 11.12
C ILE A 391 1.65 -34.19 10.27
N ARG A 392 1.28 -33.24 9.41
CA ARG A 392 0.13 -33.32 8.49
C ARG A 392 0.51 -32.94 7.06
N LEU A 393 1.50 -32.08 6.86
CA LEU A 393 1.95 -31.68 5.52
C LEU A 393 3.47 -31.72 5.44
N ILE A 394 3.97 -32.44 4.44
CA ILE A 394 5.37 -32.41 4.02
C ILE A 394 5.41 -32.10 2.54
N ASP A 395 6.22 -31.13 2.17
CA ASP A 395 6.46 -30.79 0.77
C ASP A 395 7.96 -30.76 0.49
N VAL A 396 8.41 -31.64 -0.40
CA VAL A 396 9.81 -31.77 -0.85
C VAL A 396 9.91 -31.63 -2.37
N SER A 397 8.92 -30.98 -2.99
CA SER A 397 8.90 -30.76 -4.44
C SER A 397 10.16 -30.01 -4.88
N ASN A 398 10.79 -30.44 -5.96
CA ASN A 398 12.05 -29.86 -6.40
C ASN A 398 12.19 -29.96 -7.91
N VAL A 399 12.30 -28.81 -8.58
CA VAL A 399 12.44 -28.76 -10.04
C VAL A 399 13.74 -29.43 -10.52
N ASP A 400 14.81 -29.39 -9.72
CA ASP A 400 16.11 -30.00 -10.07
C ASP A 400 16.27 -31.45 -9.58
N GLY A 401 15.21 -32.03 -8.99
CA GLY A 401 15.27 -33.34 -8.35
C GLY A 401 16.12 -33.35 -7.06
N LEU A 402 16.14 -34.51 -6.40
CA LEU A 402 16.88 -34.70 -5.14
C LEU A 402 18.29 -35.22 -5.38
N VAL A 403 19.19 -35.00 -4.42
CA VAL A 403 20.56 -35.51 -4.46
C VAL A 403 20.62 -36.96 -3.95
N CYS A 404 21.18 -37.87 -4.75
CA CYS A 404 21.48 -39.24 -4.32
C CYS A 404 22.86 -39.34 -3.66
N ASP A 405 23.15 -40.44 -2.97
CA ASP A 405 24.43 -40.66 -2.26
C ASP A 405 25.66 -40.64 -3.19
N GLY A 406 25.47 -40.84 -4.50
CA GLY A 406 26.51 -40.71 -5.53
C GLY A 406 26.67 -39.31 -6.15
N GLY A 407 25.94 -38.30 -5.66
CA GLY A 407 25.95 -36.92 -6.19
C GLY A 407 25.05 -36.69 -7.42
N ASN A 408 24.52 -37.75 -8.01
CA ASN A 408 23.56 -37.67 -9.12
C ASN A 408 22.20 -37.13 -8.65
N ARG A 409 21.42 -36.61 -9.62
CA ARG A 409 20.04 -36.15 -9.40
C ARG A 409 19.03 -37.25 -9.66
N THR A 410 18.01 -37.35 -8.82
CA THR A 410 16.85 -38.22 -9.02
C THR A 410 15.57 -37.40 -9.13
N PHE A 411 14.73 -37.77 -10.10
CA PHE A 411 13.39 -37.20 -10.31
C PHE A 411 12.29 -38.22 -9.98
N GLU A 412 12.66 -39.47 -9.69
CA GLU A 412 11.75 -40.56 -9.36
C GLU A 412 12.19 -41.27 -8.06
N PRO A 413 12.23 -40.56 -6.93
CA PRO A 413 12.66 -41.15 -5.66
C PRO A 413 11.67 -42.22 -5.18
N ARG A 414 12.20 -43.31 -4.62
CA ARG A 414 11.39 -44.46 -4.19
C ARG A 414 10.91 -44.30 -2.76
N PHE A 415 9.96 -43.39 -2.56
CA PHE A 415 9.37 -43.14 -1.25
C PHE A 415 8.23 -44.13 -0.91
N PRO A 416 8.07 -44.54 0.37
CA PRO A 416 6.99 -45.42 0.81
C PRO A 416 5.65 -44.68 0.94
N ILE A 417 5.25 -43.94 -0.10
CA ILE A 417 4.07 -43.04 -0.07
C ILE A 417 2.78 -43.82 0.16
N GLU A 418 2.62 -44.97 -0.50
CA GLU A 418 1.43 -45.80 -0.36
C GLU A 418 1.30 -46.41 1.04
N GLU A 419 2.41 -46.86 1.64
CA GLU A 419 2.43 -47.34 3.02
C GLU A 419 2.17 -46.18 4.00
N LEU A 420 2.73 -45.00 3.74
CA LEU A 420 2.49 -43.79 4.54
C LEU A 420 1.02 -43.39 4.53
N LYS A 421 0.36 -43.39 3.36
CA LYS A 421 -1.09 -43.12 3.24
C LYS A 421 -1.92 -44.16 3.98
N LYS A 422 -1.51 -45.43 3.95
CA LYS A 422 -2.21 -46.53 4.60
C LYS A 422 -2.12 -46.45 6.14
N GLN A 423 -0.93 -46.20 6.68
CA GLN A 423 -0.71 -46.12 8.13
C GLN A 423 -1.08 -44.75 8.72
N ARG A 424 -0.92 -43.67 7.95
CA ARG A 424 -1.12 -42.28 8.37
C ARG A 424 -1.89 -41.49 7.30
N SER A 425 -3.17 -41.80 7.15
CA SER A 425 -4.06 -41.17 6.15
C SER A 425 -4.25 -39.65 6.34
N ASN A 426 -3.90 -39.11 7.50
CA ASN A 426 -3.95 -37.68 7.81
C ASN A 426 -2.70 -36.90 7.36
N VAL A 427 -1.68 -37.57 6.80
CA VAL A 427 -0.45 -36.95 6.30
C VAL A 427 -0.54 -36.77 4.79
N THR A 428 -0.40 -35.52 4.35
CA THR A 428 -0.21 -35.14 2.95
C THR A 428 1.28 -35.02 2.67
N PHE A 429 1.78 -35.86 1.77
CA PHE A 429 3.15 -35.79 1.26
C PHE A 429 3.13 -35.34 -0.19
N VAL A 430 3.84 -34.25 -0.49
CA VAL A 430 3.95 -33.65 -1.82
C VAL A 430 5.41 -33.72 -2.27
N ALA A 431 5.64 -34.32 -3.42
CA ALA A 431 6.95 -34.52 -4.00
C ALA A 431 6.83 -34.46 -5.53
N ILE A 432 6.70 -33.24 -6.05
CA ILE A 432 6.62 -32.98 -7.48
C ILE A 432 8.03 -32.68 -7.98
N PHE A 433 8.51 -33.48 -8.92
CA PHE A 433 9.80 -33.29 -9.58
C PHE A 433 9.54 -33.10 -11.07
N GLU A 434 9.80 -31.90 -11.59
CA GLU A 434 9.63 -31.63 -13.00
C GLU A 434 10.84 -32.18 -13.76
N SER A 435 10.65 -33.28 -14.50
CA SER A 435 11.71 -33.82 -15.34
C SER A 435 11.98 -32.86 -16.50
N GLN A 436 13.24 -32.47 -16.74
CA GLN A 436 13.64 -31.65 -17.89
C GLN A 436 13.20 -32.23 -19.28
N SER A 437 12.73 -33.47 -19.33
CA SER A 437 12.11 -34.08 -20.51
C SER A 437 10.72 -33.56 -20.88
N SER A 438 10.03 -32.80 -20.02
CA SER A 438 8.72 -32.20 -20.37
C SER A 438 8.81 -30.80 -20.96
N LEU A 439 9.94 -30.10 -20.78
CA LEU A 439 10.20 -28.79 -21.39
C LEU A 439 10.70 -28.88 -22.84
N SER A 440 11.01 -30.08 -23.33
CA SER A 440 11.52 -30.31 -24.69
C SER A 440 10.46 -30.79 -25.70
N SER A 441 9.17 -30.81 -25.34
CA SER A 441 8.09 -31.22 -26.28
C SER A 441 7.36 -30.06 -26.98
N SER A 442 7.95 -28.85 -27.02
CA SER A 442 7.45 -27.75 -27.85
C SER A 442 8.57 -26.85 -28.38
N SER A 443 9.52 -27.43 -29.12
CA SER A 443 10.24 -26.72 -30.19
C SER A 443 11.11 -27.74 -30.94
N SER A 444 10.59 -28.26 -32.04
CA SER A 444 11.38 -28.95 -33.05
C SER A 444 12.19 -27.92 -33.85
N GLY A 445 13.52 -27.98 -33.79
CA GLY A 445 14.41 -27.15 -34.59
C GLY A 445 15.89 -27.34 -34.31
N GLU A 446 16.43 -28.46 -34.81
CA GLU A 446 17.79 -28.68 -35.32
C GLU A 446 19.04 -28.18 -34.53
N VAL A 447 19.72 -29.16 -33.94
CA VAL A 447 21.18 -29.43 -33.91
C VAL A 447 22.14 -28.33 -34.39
N TYR A 448 22.99 -27.84 -33.48
CA TYR A 448 24.44 -27.83 -33.67
C TYR A 448 25.14 -28.08 -32.32
N SER A 449 26.10 -29.00 -32.36
CA SER A 449 27.02 -29.38 -31.30
C SER A 449 28.17 -28.38 -31.15
N ASP A 450 28.57 -28.12 -29.91
CA ASP A 450 29.93 -28.30 -29.33
C ASP A 450 30.38 -27.13 -28.42
N GLY A 451 31.18 -27.46 -27.40
CA GLY A 451 32.11 -26.49 -26.77
C GLY A 451 31.81 -25.95 -25.37
N THR A 452 32.39 -26.63 -24.38
CA THR A 452 32.77 -26.18 -23.03
C THR A 452 33.23 -24.71 -22.89
N SER A 453 32.77 -23.98 -21.86
CA SER A 453 33.60 -23.40 -20.77
C SER A 453 33.09 -22.07 -20.16
N SER A 454 33.09 -22.09 -18.82
CA SER A 454 33.50 -21.06 -17.84
C SER A 454 33.19 -19.57 -18.05
N TRP A 455 32.67 -19.00 -16.96
CA TRP A 455 32.49 -17.58 -16.69
C TRP A 455 33.80 -16.79 -16.76
N THR A 456 33.75 -15.57 -17.32
CA THR A 456 34.37 -14.36 -16.75
C THR A 456 33.76 -13.08 -17.33
N SER A 457 33.56 -12.12 -16.44
CA SER A 457 33.24 -10.72 -16.69
C SER A 457 34.36 -9.97 -17.42
N ASN A 458 34.03 -9.03 -18.31
CA ASN A 458 34.73 -7.75 -18.40
C ASN A 458 33.97 -6.68 -19.19
N TYR A 459 33.99 -5.47 -18.64
CA TYR A 459 33.60 -4.19 -19.24
C TYR A 459 34.61 -3.75 -20.32
N ASN A 460 34.13 -3.28 -21.48
CA ASN A 460 34.37 -1.93 -22.00
C ASN A 460 33.80 -1.69 -23.43
N SER A 461 33.06 -0.59 -23.53
CA SER A 461 32.87 0.43 -24.58
C SER A 461 33.11 0.13 -26.08
N ALA A 462 32.07 0.40 -26.88
CA ALA A 462 32.06 1.16 -28.15
C ALA A 462 30.57 1.39 -28.53
N GLU A 463 30.02 2.60 -28.40
CA GLU A 463 29.84 3.56 -29.52
C GLU A 463 29.32 2.92 -30.81
N GLU A 464 28.02 2.99 -31.06
CA GLU A 464 27.46 3.29 -32.40
C GLU A 464 26.13 4.05 -32.26
N GLU A 465 26.07 5.17 -32.97
CA GLU A 465 24.96 6.09 -33.14
C GLU A 465 23.79 5.42 -33.89
N HIS A 466 22.55 5.69 -33.48
CA HIS A 466 21.45 5.77 -34.43
C HIS A 466 20.33 6.66 -33.89
N ASP A 467 20.21 7.83 -34.52
CA ASP A 467 19.05 8.72 -34.48
C ASP A 467 17.78 7.96 -34.87
N ASN A 468 16.71 8.13 -34.09
CA ASN A 468 15.33 8.24 -34.58
C ASN A 468 14.43 8.81 -33.47
N ASP A 469 14.11 10.09 -33.63
CA ASP A 469 13.00 10.78 -32.97
C ASP A 469 11.66 10.10 -33.27
N LEU A 470 10.86 9.84 -32.23
CA LEU A 470 9.38 9.89 -32.30
C LEU A 470 8.79 9.90 -30.88
N ASP A 471 8.50 11.11 -30.40
CA ASP A 471 7.61 11.43 -29.30
C ASP A 471 6.22 10.79 -29.50
N SER A 472 5.69 10.11 -28.48
CA SER A 472 4.44 10.53 -27.80
C SER A 472 3.95 9.51 -26.77
N HIS A 473 3.78 10.01 -25.55
CA HIS A 473 3.35 9.36 -24.31
C HIS A 473 2.11 8.46 -24.40
N PRO A 474 2.04 7.34 -23.64
CA PRO A 474 0.77 6.69 -23.37
C PRO A 474 0.04 7.47 -22.27
N SER A 475 -1.07 8.09 -22.65
CA SER A 475 -2.08 8.67 -21.78
C SER A 475 -2.41 7.77 -20.58
N GLY A 476 -2.38 8.34 -19.37
CA GLY A 476 -2.78 7.66 -18.14
C GLY A 476 -4.15 6.99 -18.27
N LYS A 477 -4.23 5.72 -17.85
CA LYS A 477 -5.47 4.95 -17.79
C LYS A 477 -6.50 5.70 -16.94
N ARG A 478 -7.52 6.24 -17.59
CA ARG A 478 -8.69 6.84 -16.93
C ARG A 478 -9.42 5.75 -16.13
N CYS A 479 -9.58 5.98 -14.83
CA CYS A 479 -10.43 5.16 -13.97
C CYS A 479 -11.86 5.17 -14.55
N SER A 480 -12.37 4.00 -14.96
CA SER A 480 -13.74 3.85 -15.45
C SER A 480 -14.73 4.17 -14.33
N LYS A 481 -15.87 4.80 -14.68
CA LYS A 481 -16.94 5.09 -13.70
C LYS A 481 -17.25 3.80 -12.91
N PRO A 482 -17.29 3.83 -11.57
CA PRO A 482 -17.67 2.66 -10.79
C PRO A 482 -19.08 2.23 -11.23
N LYS A 483 -19.21 1.00 -11.74
CA LYS A 483 -20.49 0.40 -12.08
C LYS A 483 -21.16 -0.04 -10.79
N PHE A 484 -21.95 0.85 -10.20
CA PHE A 484 -22.87 0.47 -9.13
C PHE A 484 -24.17 -0.06 -9.76
N PRO A 485 -24.69 -1.22 -9.32
CA PRO A 485 -25.88 -1.86 -9.91
C PRO A 485 -27.17 -1.15 -9.44
N LEU A 486 -27.25 0.17 -9.57
CA LEU A 486 -28.41 0.97 -9.15
C LEU A 486 -29.66 0.60 -9.95
N GLU A 487 -29.50 0.23 -11.22
CA GLU A 487 -30.60 -0.21 -12.08
C GLU A 487 -31.13 -1.59 -11.68
N GLU A 488 -30.25 -2.53 -11.32
CA GLU A 488 -30.63 -3.85 -10.80
C GLU A 488 -31.26 -3.72 -9.41
N LEU A 489 -30.71 -2.86 -8.54
CA LEU A 489 -31.27 -2.58 -7.22
C LEU A 489 -32.68 -1.98 -7.31
N ASN A 490 -32.91 -1.07 -8.27
CA ASN A 490 -34.23 -0.49 -8.51
C ASN A 490 -35.23 -1.50 -9.08
N LYS A 491 -34.76 -2.49 -9.86
CA LYS A 491 -35.58 -3.62 -10.35
C LYS A 491 -35.95 -4.59 -9.23
N GLU A 492 -35.00 -4.96 -8.37
CA GLU A 492 -35.23 -5.90 -7.27
C GLU A 492 -35.97 -5.28 -6.08
N ARG A 493 -35.84 -3.97 -5.86
CA ARG A 493 -36.47 -3.24 -4.75
C ARG A 493 -37.05 -1.89 -5.23
N PRO A 494 -38.21 -1.88 -5.88
CA PRO A 494 -38.80 -0.67 -6.48
C PRO A 494 -39.20 0.43 -5.47
N GLY A 495 -39.22 0.13 -4.16
CA GLY A 495 -39.42 1.12 -3.10
C GLY A 495 -38.14 1.83 -2.63
N LEU A 496 -36.97 1.43 -3.12
CA LEU A 496 -35.66 1.96 -2.71
C LEU A 496 -35.15 2.99 -3.73
N THR A 497 -35.51 4.26 -3.56
CA THR A 497 -34.98 5.35 -4.40
C THR A 497 -33.67 5.88 -3.85
N PHE A 498 -32.55 5.63 -4.55
CA PHE A 498 -31.21 6.05 -4.14
C PHE A 498 -30.58 6.98 -5.19
N VAL A 499 -30.07 8.13 -4.76
CA VAL A 499 -29.44 9.15 -5.62
C VAL A 499 -27.92 9.05 -5.53
N ALA A 500 -27.24 8.69 -6.61
CA ALA A 500 -25.79 8.68 -6.70
C ALA A 500 -25.31 9.84 -7.60
N GLU A 501 -24.32 10.61 -7.15
CA GLU A 501 -23.67 11.67 -7.95
C GLU A 501 -22.23 11.25 -8.23
N PHE A 502 -21.97 10.72 -9.41
CA PHE A 502 -20.60 10.44 -9.85
C PHE A 502 -19.98 11.74 -10.33
N ARG A 503 -18.82 12.13 -9.77
CA ARG A 503 -18.06 13.27 -10.28
C ARG A 503 -17.73 13.02 -11.77
N SER A 504 -18.24 13.86 -12.65
CA SER A 504 -17.68 14.00 -13.99
C SER A 504 -16.25 14.53 -13.87
N PRO A 505 -15.26 13.98 -14.59
CA PRO A 505 -13.97 14.64 -14.70
C PRO A 505 -14.20 16.04 -15.29
N SER A 506 -13.64 17.07 -14.66
CA SER A 506 -13.62 18.43 -15.21
C SER A 506 -12.82 18.41 -16.53
N PRO A 507 -13.23 19.18 -17.55
CA PRO A 507 -12.33 19.47 -18.68
C PRO A 507 -11.08 20.16 -18.11
N SER A 508 -9.90 19.74 -18.56
CA SER A 508 -8.65 20.44 -18.27
C SER A 508 -8.73 21.87 -18.80
N GLU A 509 -8.34 22.84 -17.98
CA GLU A 509 -7.99 24.19 -18.44
C GLU A 509 -6.76 24.08 -19.35
N SER A 510 -7.00 23.85 -20.63
CA SER A 510 -5.98 23.90 -21.67
C SER A 510 -6.62 24.37 -22.98
N ASP A 511 -7.35 25.49 -22.93
CA ASP A 511 -7.87 26.18 -24.11
C ASP A 511 -8.07 27.68 -23.80
N VAL A 512 -6.98 28.37 -23.44
CA VAL A 512 -6.89 29.83 -23.65
C VAL A 512 -5.52 30.11 -24.25
N ARG A 513 -5.51 30.28 -25.57
CA ARG A 513 -4.35 30.61 -26.39
C ARG A 513 -4.19 32.14 -26.36
N SER A 514 -3.19 32.65 -25.65
CA SER A 514 -2.78 34.07 -25.75
C SER A 514 -1.85 34.23 -26.97
N PRO A 515 -1.97 35.31 -27.77
CA PRO A 515 -1.12 35.52 -28.94
C PRO A 515 0.23 36.13 -28.54
N SER A 516 1.31 35.57 -29.09
CA SER A 516 2.67 36.12 -28.99
C SER A 516 2.80 37.40 -29.82
N PRO A 517 3.50 38.45 -29.36
CA PRO A 517 3.94 39.52 -30.24
C PRO A 517 5.26 39.17 -30.93
N SER A 518 5.29 39.53 -32.20
CA SER A 518 6.34 39.37 -33.20
C SER A 518 7.63 40.13 -32.89
N SER A 519 8.73 39.53 -33.36
CA SER A 519 10.11 40.03 -33.41
C SER A 519 10.32 41.21 -34.37
N SER A 520 11.15 42.17 -33.96
CA SER A 520 12.06 42.99 -34.81
C SER A 520 12.78 43.98 -33.87
N SER A 521 14.05 44.33 -33.95
CA SER A 521 15.25 43.92 -34.68
C SER A 521 16.34 44.93 -34.25
N ASP A 522 17.58 44.47 -34.06
CA ASP A 522 18.85 45.23 -34.16
C ASP A 522 19.09 46.37 -33.14
N SER A 523 20.28 46.66 -32.59
CA SER A 523 21.66 46.29 -32.92
C SER A 523 22.64 46.78 -31.83
N SER A 524 23.76 46.06 -31.71
CA SER A 524 25.14 46.54 -31.45
C SER A 524 25.67 46.93 -30.06
N SER A 525 26.90 46.43 -29.83
CA SER A 525 27.96 46.81 -28.86
C SER A 525 27.73 46.41 -27.39
N SER A 526 28.67 45.85 -26.63
CA SER A 526 30.11 45.66 -26.78
C SER A 526 30.59 44.58 -25.80
N SER A 527 31.72 43.98 -26.13
CA SER A 527 32.60 43.14 -25.33
C SER A 527 32.77 43.59 -23.87
N ASP A 528 32.75 42.65 -22.92
CA ASP A 528 33.98 42.25 -22.23
C ASP A 528 33.80 40.96 -21.42
N SER A 529 34.90 40.21 -21.43
CA SER A 529 35.06 38.90 -20.82
C SER A 529 35.50 39.08 -19.37
N SER A 530 34.96 38.31 -18.43
CA SER A 530 35.76 37.40 -17.59
C SER A 530 34.97 36.81 -16.42
N SER A 531 35.26 35.53 -16.25
CA SER A 531 34.89 34.57 -15.22
C SER A 531 35.42 34.88 -13.82
N SER A 532 34.64 34.53 -12.80
CA SER A 532 35.11 34.11 -11.46
C SER A 532 34.10 33.06 -10.96
N SER A 533 34.40 31.78 -10.75
CA SER A 533 35.44 31.08 -9.97
C SER A 533 35.37 31.38 -8.47
N SER A 534 34.63 30.51 -7.80
CA SER A 534 34.59 30.25 -6.36
C SER A 534 35.92 29.75 -5.82
N SER A 535 36.44 30.39 -4.76
CA SER A 535 37.08 29.75 -3.60
C SER A 535 37.73 30.80 -2.71
N GLY A 536 37.08 31.11 -1.57
CA GLY A 536 37.76 31.59 -0.37
C GLY A 536 37.93 30.40 0.58
N GLU A 537 38.86 30.34 1.51
CA GLU A 537 39.95 31.22 1.94
C GLU A 537 40.93 30.31 2.70
N SER A 538 42.23 30.61 2.62
CA SER A 538 43.28 30.10 3.51
C SER A 538 44.12 31.29 3.97
N SER A 539 45.04 31.01 4.90
CA SER A 539 46.12 31.87 5.40
C SER A 539 45.75 32.71 6.64
N ASP A 540 46.57 32.86 7.66
CA ASP A 540 47.90 32.37 8.05
C ASP A 540 48.04 32.74 9.55
N GLU A 541 48.87 32.02 10.32
CA GLU A 541 49.97 32.64 11.08
C GLU A 541 50.88 31.59 11.76
N SER A 542 52.18 31.86 11.62
CA SER A 542 53.40 31.35 12.27
C SER A 542 53.26 31.01 13.76
N GLY A 543 54.08 30.18 14.43
CA GLY A 543 55.38 29.56 14.13
C GLY A 543 56.11 29.29 15.45
N THR A 544 56.77 28.13 15.54
CA THR A 544 57.97 27.74 16.34
C THR A 544 58.01 27.72 17.88
N GLU A 545 58.58 26.60 18.38
CA GLU A 545 59.36 26.38 19.64
C GLU A 545 58.52 26.33 20.94
N GLU A 546 58.70 25.47 21.94
CA GLU A 546 59.78 24.63 22.51
C GLU A 546 59.09 23.66 23.52
N GLU A 547 59.46 22.37 23.59
CA GLU A 547 60.11 21.70 24.75
C GLU A 547 59.27 21.38 26.02
N GLU A 548 59.59 20.22 26.63
CA GLU A 548 59.31 19.76 28.01
C GLU A 548 57.83 19.45 28.37
N ASP A 549 57.48 18.52 29.27
CA ASP A 549 58.03 17.30 29.85
C ASP A 549 56.85 16.69 30.65
N GLU A 550 56.94 15.39 30.99
CA GLU A 550 56.35 14.72 32.17
C GLU A 550 54.89 15.02 32.63
N ASP A 551 53.99 14.03 32.46
CA ASP A 551 53.54 13.06 33.48
C ASP A 551 52.21 12.36 33.12
#